data_AF-A0A314YPV3-F1
#
_entry.id   AF-A0A314YPV3-F1
#
_cell.length_a   1.000
_cell.length_b   1.000
_cell.length_c   1.000
_cell.angle_alpha   90.00
_cell.angle_beta   90.00
_cell.angle_gamma   90.00
#
_symmetry.space_group_name_H-M   'P 1'
#
loop_
_entity.id
_entity.type
_entity.pdbx_description
1 polymer ?
#
loop_
_entity_poly.entity_id
_entity_poly.type
_entity_poly.pdbx_seq_one_letter_code
_entity_poly.pdbx_strand_id
1 'polypeptide(L)'
;MMEARTDRFTDIVFSWSFEDIFNENLYKNQHYFSSYEYPLLEETRAQVHSSMETIDRAPSAEVVRCEECDPYGPYGENVYNIKVDCWRNRFNDRGPPYKTLPGDLLIVLADANPETVSDLQRAGRSFWAFVSVTYVPENEDEDDIDSTLFFRVKASKDITHTSLFLVFLVNLIPNSRIWKALHMSGNLKIIKEVLCTDSVAQKNNYLCSETNDDIRDKWLVESSSSGLNESQTGAVLASLEMLRCDSKSTVQLIWGAPGTGKTKTTTTLLFTLLRMNCRTLICAPTNVAITEVASCVLKRVTEAKSNSLGEILLFGNKERLKVGPHIEDIYLNERVKRLGECLRPATGWSICFASMIGFLEDCVSHYHIFLEDELSNEKEHNGVSEMKDRTDTEVIKGKCKSFLEFFRDRFVSTALPLRRCISTLCTHIAKNYISAHTFQNMISLTERLTVFTFLEEPISNSCTKFRSLLGEISRWSS
;
A
#
# COMPACT_ATOMS: atom_id res chain seq x y z
N MET A 1 22.66 0.08 11.08
CA MET A 1 23.02 1.23 11.95
C MET A 1 21.95 2.34 11.98
N MET A 2 20.66 2.03 11.72
CA MET A 2 19.55 3.00 11.76
C MET A 2 18.55 2.73 12.91
N GLU A 3 18.64 1.58 13.57
CA GLU A 3 17.81 1.18 14.73
C GLU A 3 18.26 1.82 16.05
N ALA A 4 19.57 2.03 16.24
CA ALA A 4 20.13 2.55 17.50
C ALA A 4 19.71 3.98 17.89
N ARG A 5 18.98 4.72 17.05
CA ARG A 5 18.53 6.10 17.34
C ARG A 5 17.06 6.22 17.71
N THR A 6 16.24 5.24 17.34
CA THR A 6 14.84 5.13 17.78
C THR A 6 14.77 4.79 19.26
N ASP A 7 15.75 4.04 19.77
CA ASP A 7 15.89 3.73 21.20
C ASP A 7 15.94 5.01 22.05
N ARG A 8 16.75 6.01 21.67
CA ARG A 8 16.95 7.20 22.50
C ARG A 8 15.67 7.98 22.84
N PHE A 9 14.68 8.01 21.93
CA PHE A 9 13.41 8.68 22.22
C PHE A 9 12.57 7.87 23.22
N THR A 10 12.45 6.56 22.98
CA THR A 10 11.74 5.64 23.88
C THR A 10 12.43 5.58 25.25
N ASP A 11 13.76 5.62 25.31
CA ASP A 11 14.53 5.62 26.55
C ASP A 11 14.24 6.88 27.39
N ILE A 12 14.06 8.04 26.77
CA ILE A 12 13.62 9.28 27.47
C ILE A 12 12.22 9.08 28.05
N VAL A 13 11.28 8.55 27.26
CA VAL A 13 9.91 8.27 27.74
C VAL A 13 9.92 7.24 28.89
N PHE A 14 10.78 6.22 28.81
CA PHE A 14 10.94 5.20 29.85
C PHE A 14 11.56 5.75 31.14
N SER A 15 12.31 6.85 31.06
CA SER A 15 12.92 7.50 32.22
C SER A 15 11.92 8.34 33.05
N TRP A 16 10.73 8.64 32.51
CA TRP A 16 9.75 9.46 33.21
C TRP A 16 9.15 8.76 34.42
N SER A 17 9.14 9.47 35.54
CA SER A 17 8.37 9.10 36.73
C SER A 17 6.91 9.58 36.63
N PHE A 18 6.05 9.14 37.54
CA PHE A 18 4.72 9.73 37.68
C PHE A 18 4.79 11.23 37.99
N GLU A 19 5.72 11.67 38.82
CA GLU A 19 5.86 13.10 39.12
C GLU A 19 6.20 13.90 37.86
N ASP A 20 7.07 13.37 36.99
CA ASP A 20 7.41 14.00 35.72
C ASP A 20 6.20 14.08 34.78
N ILE A 21 5.44 12.99 34.66
CA ILE A 21 4.27 12.93 33.77
C ILE A 21 3.17 13.87 34.22
N PHE A 22 2.98 14.09 35.52
CA PHE A 22 1.97 14.99 36.07
C PHE A 22 2.48 16.44 36.25
N ASN A 23 3.76 16.70 35.98
CA ASN A 23 4.35 18.02 36.06
C ASN A 23 4.21 18.79 34.73
N GLU A 24 3.23 19.68 34.65
CA GLU A 24 3.01 20.58 33.49
C GLU A 24 4.18 21.55 33.24
N ASN A 25 5.10 21.71 34.18
CA ASN A 25 6.24 22.63 34.05
C ASN A 25 7.57 21.92 33.76
N LEU A 26 7.57 20.61 33.50
CA LEU A 26 8.77 19.79 33.32
C LEU A 26 9.76 20.40 32.30
N TYR A 27 9.24 20.97 31.21
CA TYR A 27 10.05 21.54 30.13
C TYR A 27 9.95 23.07 29.97
N LYS A 28 9.35 23.79 30.93
CA LYS A 28 8.97 25.21 30.79
C LYS A 28 10.14 26.22 30.70
N ASN A 29 11.33 25.86 31.19
CA ASN A 29 12.48 26.78 31.29
C ASN A 29 13.65 26.41 30.36
N GLN A 30 13.41 25.62 29.31
CA GLN A 30 14.48 25.18 28.40
C GLN A 30 14.79 26.26 27.34
N HIS A 31 16.08 26.41 27.02
CA HIS A 31 16.58 27.43 26.09
C HIS A 31 15.93 27.30 24.70
N TYR A 32 15.59 28.45 24.10
CA TYR A 32 15.02 28.60 22.76
C TYR A 32 15.79 27.85 21.65
N PHE A 33 17.06 27.49 21.84
CA PHE A 33 17.87 26.78 20.83
C PHE A 33 17.60 25.28 20.69
N SER A 34 16.80 24.68 21.58
CA SER A 34 16.25 23.32 21.44
C SER A 34 14.80 23.34 20.92
N SER A 35 14.48 24.30 20.03
CA SER A 35 13.14 24.85 19.76
C SER A 35 12.04 23.85 19.38
N TYR A 36 12.39 22.63 18.99
CA TYR A 36 11.44 21.60 18.56
C TYR A 36 11.58 20.26 19.29
N GLU A 37 12.66 20.06 20.06
CA GLU A 37 12.87 18.83 20.83
C GLU A 37 12.02 18.82 22.11
N TYR A 38 12.13 19.86 22.92
CA TYR A 38 11.37 19.94 24.17
C TYR A 38 9.86 20.10 23.97
N PRO A 39 9.36 20.89 23.00
CA PRO A 39 7.93 20.91 22.70
C PRO A 39 7.40 19.54 22.26
N LEU A 40 8.19 18.73 21.54
CA LEU A 40 7.80 17.38 21.16
C LEU A 40 7.75 16.43 22.38
N LEU A 41 8.71 16.55 23.30
CA LEU A 41 8.71 15.80 24.55
C LEU A 41 7.52 16.19 25.43
N GLU A 42 7.22 17.49 25.52
CA GLU A 42 6.09 18.02 26.27
C GLU A 42 4.73 17.59 25.68
N GLU A 43 4.58 17.63 24.35
CA GLU A 43 3.39 17.11 23.66
C GLU A 43 3.23 15.60 23.94
N THR A 44 4.33 14.84 23.89
CA THR A 44 4.31 13.40 24.20
C THR A 44 3.93 13.15 25.66
N ARG A 45 4.50 13.91 26.61
CA ARG A 45 4.17 13.85 28.04
C ARG A 45 2.69 14.14 28.27
N ALA A 46 2.16 15.21 27.68
CA ALA A 46 0.76 15.60 27.80
C ALA A 46 -0.19 14.54 27.24
N GLN A 47 0.16 13.88 26.13
CA GLN A 47 -0.61 12.75 25.58
C GLN A 47 -0.61 11.54 26.53
N VAL A 48 0.55 11.18 27.09
CA VAL A 48 0.67 10.11 28.10
C VAL A 48 -0.15 10.44 29.34
N HIS A 49 -0.05 11.67 29.84
CA HIS A 49 -0.81 12.17 30.99
C HIS A 49 -2.32 12.06 30.75
N SER A 50 -2.82 12.58 29.63
CA SER A 50 -4.24 12.51 29.27
C SER A 50 -4.75 11.07 29.14
N SER A 51 -3.90 10.16 28.65
CA SER A 51 -4.23 8.74 28.60
C SER A 51 -4.28 8.11 29.99
N MET A 52 -3.36 8.46 30.89
CA MET A 52 -3.39 7.99 32.28
C MET A 52 -4.62 8.49 33.03
N GLU A 53 -5.05 9.74 32.82
CA GLU A 53 -6.28 10.28 33.43
C GLU A 53 -7.55 9.51 33.02
N THR A 54 -7.52 8.83 31.87
CA THR A 54 -8.64 8.05 31.31
C THR A 54 -8.35 6.55 31.25
N ILE A 55 -7.45 6.07 32.12
CA ILE A 55 -6.96 4.68 32.12
C ILE A 55 -8.06 3.65 32.35
N ASP A 56 -9.15 4.00 33.05
CA ASP A 56 -10.31 3.14 33.28
C ASP A 56 -11.03 2.73 31.98
N ARG A 57 -10.89 3.56 30.94
CA ARG A 57 -11.48 3.37 29.61
C ARG A 57 -10.48 2.82 28.59
N ALA A 58 -9.22 2.70 28.98
CA ALA A 58 -8.18 2.22 28.08
C ALA A 58 -8.34 0.71 27.80
N PRO A 59 -7.98 0.24 26.61
CA PRO A 59 -7.86 -1.19 26.33
C PRO A 59 -6.91 -1.85 27.32
N SER A 60 -7.36 -2.93 27.94
CA SER A 60 -6.58 -3.70 28.92
C SER A 60 -6.68 -5.20 28.67
N ALA A 61 -5.62 -5.94 28.97
CA ALA A 61 -5.59 -7.39 28.81
C ALA A 61 -4.76 -8.05 29.93
N GLU A 62 -5.13 -9.27 30.30
CA GLU A 62 -4.37 -10.08 31.24
C GLU A 62 -3.24 -10.82 30.49
N VAL A 63 -2.05 -10.82 31.06
CA VAL A 63 -0.91 -11.53 30.48
C VAL A 63 -1.00 -13.00 30.84
N VAL A 64 -1.15 -13.85 29.83
CA VAL A 64 -1.21 -15.31 29.97
C VAL A 64 0.19 -15.91 29.97
N ARG A 65 1.11 -15.34 29.19
CA ARG A 65 2.53 -15.77 29.14
C ARG A 65 3.44 -14.56 29.01
N CYS A 66 4.53 -14.57 29.76
CA CYS A 66 5.61 -13.59 29.68
C CYS A 66 6.93 -14.35 29.74
N GLU A 67 7.69 -14.34 28.64
CA GLU A 67 8.96 -15.04 28.53
C GLU A 67 10.05 -14.02 28.19
N GLU A 68 11.07 -13.92 29.03
CA GLU A 68 12.23 -13.07 28.77
C GLU A 68 13.04 -13.64 27.59
N CYS A 69 13.38 -12.79 26.64
CA CYS A 69 14.30 -13.13 25.56
C CYS A 69 15.73 -13.23 26.10
N ASP A 70 16.60 -14.00 25.42
CA ASP A 70 18.01 -14.07 25.79
C ASP A 70 18.65 -12.65 25.84
N PRO A 71 19.12 -12.19 27.02
CA PRO A 71 19.72 -10.86 27.18
C PRO A 71 20.99 -10.66 26.34
N TYR A 72 21.70 -11.76 26.05
CA TYR A 72 22.88 -11.77 25.18
C TYR A 72 22.53 -12.02 23.70
N GLY A 73 21.25 -12.17 23.40
CA GLY A 73 20.72 -12.35 22.08
C GLY A 73 20.69 -11.05 21.25
N PRO A 74 20.17 -11.12 20.02
CA PRO A 74 20.16 -9.98 19.10
C PRO A 74 19.25 -8.82 19.52
N TYR A 75 18.42 -9.02 20.56
CA TYR A 75 17.38 -8.07 20.98
C TYR A 75 17.79 -7.20 22.19
N GLY A 76 18.86 -7.58 22.89
CA GLY A 76 19.35 -6.89 24.09
C GLY A 76 18.57 -7.23 25.36
N GLU A 77 18.89 -6.51 26.43
CA GLU A 77 18.31 -6.69 27.76
C GLU A 77 16.86 -6.19 27.83
N ASN A 78 16.08 -6.73 28.77
CA ASN A 78 14.70 -6.30 29.06
C ASN A 78 13.72 -6.40 27.88
N VAL A 79 13.87 -7.44 27.08
CA VAL A 79 12.96 -7.77 25.99
C VAL A 79 12.18 -9.04 26.34
N TYR A 80 10.86 -8.99 26.18
CA TYR A 80 9.95 -10.08 26.56
C TYR A 80 9.03 -10.45 25.40
N ASN A 81 8.75 -11.73 25.23
CA ASN A 81 7.66 -12.22 24.40
C ASN A 81 6.42 -12.38 25.29
N ILE A 82 5.33 -11.72 24.92
CA ILE A 82 4.10 -11.66 25.70
C ILE A 82 2.96 -12.31 24.91
N LYS A 83 2.19 -13.16 25.59
CA LYS A 83 0.85 -13.58 25.15
C LYS A 83 -0.20 -13.03 26.12
N VAL A 84 -1.23 -12.38 25.60
CA VAL A 84 -2.38 -11.90 26.39
C VAL A 84 -3.65 -12.73 26.14
N ASP A 85 -4.65 -12.61 27.03
CA ASP A 85 -5.91 -13.35 26.94
C ASP A 85 -6.80 -12.79 25.82
N CYS A 86 -7.25 -11.55 25.97
CA CYS A 86 -8.02 -10.78 25.02
C CYS A 86 -8.04 -9.31 25.46
N TRP A 87 -8.07 -8.40 24.49
CA TRP A 87 -8.19 -6.98 24.79
C TRP A 87 -9.62 -6.64 25.19
N ARG A 88 -9.79 -6.16 26.43
CA ARG A 88 -11.06 -5.74 27.00
C ARG A 88 -11.11 -4.22 27.07
N ASN A 89 -12.24 -3.66 26.67
CA ASN A 89 -12.55 -2.25 26.90
C ASN A 89 -13.85 -2.18 27.71
N ARG A 90 -13.77 -1.66 28.95
CA ARG A 90 -14.90 -1.63 29.89
C ARG A 90 -16.15 -0.93 29.33
N PHE A 91 -15.98 0.00 28.39
CA PHE A 91 -17.05 0.89 27.95
C PHE A 91 -17.35 0.85 26.45
N ASN A 92 -16.75 -0.08 25.69
CA ASN A 92 -16.84 -0.06 24.23
C ASN A 92 -17.18 -1.43 23.61
N ASP A 93 -18.39 -1.92 23.86
CA ASP A 93 -18.92 -3.19 23.29
C ASP A 93 -19.27 -3.11 21.80
N ARG A 94 -19.26 -1.91 21.18
CA ARG A 94 -19.72 -1.70 19.79
C ARG A 94 -18.63 -1.34 18.79
N GLY A 95 -17.39 -1.16 19.24
CA GLY A 95 -16.24 -0.86 18.37
C GLY A 95 -15.46 -2.13 17.99
N PRO A 96 -14.64 -2.09 16.92
CA PRO A 96 -13.69 -3.16 16.68
C PRO A 96 -12.73 -3.28 17.88
N PRO A 97 -12.36 -4.51 18.29
CA PRO A 97 -11.44 -4.70 19.40
C PRO A 97 -10.10 -4.03 19.11
N TYR A 98 -9.46 -3.52 20.16
CA TYR A 98 -8.12 -2.94 20.03
C TYR A 98 -7.14 -4.00 19.51
N LYS A 99 -6.32 -3.59 18.54
CA LYS A 99 -5.28 -4.41 17.92
C LYS A 99 -3.94 -3.81 18.29
N THR A 100 -3.05 -4.63 18.86
CA THR A 100 -1.71 -4.21 19.25
C THR A 100 -0.88 -3.89 18.02
N LEU A 101 -0.17 -2.76 18.05
CA LEU A 101 0.64 -2.27 16.95
C LEU A 101 2.08 -2.00 17.41
N PRO A 102 3.07 -2.13 16.50
CA PRO A 102 4.42 -1.71 16.79
C PRO A 102 4.49 -0.24 17.25
N GLY A 103 5.27 -0.02 18.31
CA GLY A 103 5.47 1.25 19.00
C GLY A 103 4.33 1.69 19.93
N ASP A 104 3.34 0.84 20.17
CA ASP A 104 2.39 1.07 21.26
C ASP A 104 3.15 1.08 22.60
N LEU A 105 2.91 2.12 23.40
CA LEU A 105 3.35 2.26 24.78
C LEU A 105 2.22 1.76 25.67
N LEU A 106 2.55 0.77 26.48
CA LEU A 106 1.68 0.12 27.44
C LEU A 106 2.23 0.35 28.85
N ILE A 107 1.35 0.33 29.85
CA ILE A 107 1.76 0.15 31.24
C ILE A 107 1.55 -1.32 31.60
N VAL A 108 2.60 -1.95 32.15
CA VAL A 108 2.48 -3.22 32.87
C VAL A 108 2.16 -2.92 34.32
N LEU A 109 1.14 -3.60 34.85
CA LEU A 109 0.70 -3.49 36.24
C LEU A 109 0.62 -4.86 36.86
N ALA A 110 1.14 -5.00 38.08
CA ALA A 110 0.99 -6.22 38.84
C ALA A 110 -0.42 -6.33 39.46
N ASP A 111 -0.91 -7.56 39.55
CA ASP A 111 -2.05 -8.03 40.35
C ASP A 111 -3.46 -7.55 39.94
N ALA A 112 -3.65 -6.33 39.43
CA ALA A 112 -4.97 -5.84 39.04
C ALA A 112 -4.98 -4.75 37.95
N ASN A 113 -6.08 -4.71 37.20
CA ASN A 113 -6.40 -3.61 36.28
C ASN A 113 -6.83 -2.36 37.07
N PRO A 114 -6.16 -1.21 36.92
CA PRO A 114 -6.45 -0.01 37.70
C PRO A 114 -7.81 0.59 37.33
N GLU A 115 -8.52 1.12 38.33
CA GLU A 115 -9.76 1.87 38.10
C GLU A 115 -9.51 3.38 38.11
N THR A 116 -8.44 3.82 38.77
CA THR A 116 -8.05 5.23 38.84
C THR A 116 -6.54 5.40 38.80
N VAL A 117 -6.07 6.59 38.41
CA VAL A 117 -4.65 7.00 38.53
C VAL A 117 -4.16 6.87 39.99
N SER A 118 -5.03 7.14 40.95
CA SER A 118 -4.72 7.01 42.38
C SER A 118 -4.38 5.57 42.79
N ASP A 119 -4.87 4.57 42.06
CA ASP A 119 -4.50 3.17 42.28
C ASP A 119 -3.06 2.88 41.83
N LEU A 120 -2.55 3.64 40.86
CA LEU A 120 -1.16 3.57 40.41
C LEU A 120 -0.19 4.25 41.40
N GLN A 121 -0.65 5.29 42.09
CA GLN A 121 0.16 6.09 43.03
C GLN A 121 0.17 5.51 44.46
N ARG A 122 -0.64 4.49 44.75
CA ARG A 122 -0.76 3.93 46.10
C ARG A 122 0.52 3.16 46.48
N ALA A 123 1.36 3.79 47.31
CA ALA A 123 2.61 3.24 47.79
C ALA A 123 2.43 1.84 48.41
N GLY A 124 3.16 0.85 47.87
CA GLY A 124 3.37 -0.46 48.49
C GLY A 124 2.56 -1.63 47.94
N ARG A 125 1.76 -1.50 46.86
CA ARG A 125 0.98 -2.64 46.33
C ARG A 125 0.99 -2.93 44.83
N SER A 126 1.54 -2.09 43.95
CA SER A 126 1.44 -2.36 42.51
C SER A 126 2.73 -2.00 41.79
N PHE A 127 3.54 -2.99 41.45
CA PHE A 127 4.65 -2.80 40.51
C PHE A 127 4.10 -2.24 39.20
N TRP A 128 4.81 -1.27 38.64
CA TRP A 128 4.51 -0.70 37.33
C TRP A 128 5.77 -0.47 36.51
N ALA A 129 5.66 -0.70 35.21
CA ALA A 129 6.69 -0.44 34.23
C ALA A 129 6.09 0.03 32.91
N PHE A 130 6.84 0.84 32.17
CA PHE A 130 6.52 1.13 30.79
C PHE A 130 7.01 0.01 29.90
N VAL A 131 6.20 -0.30 28.91
CA VAL A 131 6.51 -1.35 27.95
C VAL A 131 6.18 -0.84 26.55
N SER A 132 7.13 -0.95 25.62
CA SER A 132 6.92 -0.56 24.23
C SER A 132 6.91 -1.79 23.34
N VAL A 133 5.88 -1.92 22.52
CA VAL A 133 5.76 -3.02 21.55
C VAL A 133 6.79 -2.82 20.45
N THR A 134 7.68 -3.80 20.28
CA THR A 134 8.76 -3.76 19.28
C THR A 134 8.42 -4.54 18.03
N TYR A 135 7.67 -5.64 18.18
CA TYR A 135 7.33 -6.53 17.09
C TYR A 135 5.98 -7.20 17.34
N VAL A 136 5.19 -7.32 16.28
CA VAL A 136 3.95 -8.09 16.22
C VAL A 136 4.07 -9.01 15.01
N PRO A 137 3.80 -10.32 15.12
CA PRO A 137 3.81 -11.23 13.97
C PRO A 137 2.84 -10.77 12.89
N GLU A 138 3.29 -10.72 11.64
CA GLU A 138 2.42 -10.49 10.48
C GLU A 138 1.92 -11.85 9.99
N ASN A 139 0.61 -12.13 10.12
CA ASN A 139 -0.03 -13.29 9.50
C ASN A 139 -0.72 -12.88 8.19
N GLU A 140 -0.70 -13.79 7.21
CA GLU A 140 -1.35 -13.59 5.89
C GLU A 140 -2.89 -13.60 5.98
N ASP A 141 -3.45 -14.21 7.04
CA ASP A 141 -4.88 -14.23 7.33
C ASP A 141 -5.24 -13.13 8.34
N GLU A 142 -5.81 -12.03 7.83
CA GLU A 142 -6.20 -10.84 8.62
C GLU A 142 -7.30 -11.13 9.68
N ASP A 143 -7.93 -12.30 9.62
CA ASP A 143 -9.01 -12.76 10.53
C ASP A 143 -8.52 -13.58 11.73
N ASP A 144 -7.22 -13.90 11.82
CA ASP A 144 -6.68 -14.66 12.95
C ASP A 144 -6.43 -13.75 14.16
N ILE A 145 -7.42 -13.68 15.05
CA ILE A 145 -7.41 -12.88 16.29
C ILE A 145 -6.19 -13.25 17.17
N ASP A 146 -5.74 -14.51 17.14
CA ASP A 146 -4.68 -15.02 18.03
C ASP A 146 -3.31 -14.40 17.72
N SER A 147 -3.11 -13.89 16.50
CA SER A 147 -1.87 -13.23 16.06
C SER A 147 -1.64 -11.86 16.72
N THR A 148 -2.72 -11.17 17.09
CA THR A 148 -2.67 -9.87 17.78
C THR A 148 -2.48 -9.99 19.29
N LEU A 149 -2.61 -11.21 19.81
CA LEU A 149 -2.48 -11.51 21.24
C LEU A 149 -1.04 -11.91 21.61
N PHE A 150 -0.19 -12.22 20.63
CA PHE A 150 1.21 -12.53 20.84
C PHE A 150 2.10 -11.45 20.23
N PHE A 151 2.96 -10.83 21.03
CA PHE A 151 3.84 -9.76 20.58
C PHE A 151 5.09 -9.65 21.45
N ARG A 152 6.10 -8.97 20.92
CA ARG A 152 7.35 -8.71 21.65
C ARG A 152 7.40 -7.27 22.12
N VAL A 153 7.94 -7.10 23.32
CA VAL A 153 8.05 -5.79 23.95
C VAL A 153 9.43 -5.54 24.54
N LYS A 154 9.78 -4.26 24.67
CA LYS A 154 10.91 -3.77 25.45
C LYS A 154 10.36 -3.10 26.71
N ALA A 155 10.84 -3.47 27.88
CA ALA A 155 10.39 -2.94 29.16
C ALA A 155 11.37 -1.88 29.72
N SER A 156 10.84 -0.93 30.49
CA SER A 156 11.66 0.05 31.21
C SER A 156 12.29 -0.51 32.49
N LYS A 157 11.74 -1.59 33.03
CA LYS A 157 12.18 -2.29 34.24
C LYS A 157 11.95 -3.79 34.09
N ASP A 158 12.73 -4.60 34.81
CA ASP A 158 12.62 -6.05 34.82
C ASP A 158 11.23 -6.50 35.31
N ILE A 159 10.61 -7.41 34.57
CA ILE A 159 9.27 -7.93 34.85
C ILE A 159 9.41 -9.27 35.59
N THR A 160 9.23 -9.26 36.91
CA THR A 160 9.41 -10.46 37.77
C THR A 160 8.12 -10.99 38.39
N HIS A 161 6.98 -10.38 38.11
CA HIS A 161 5.70 -10.69 38.75
C HIS A 161 4.92 -11.80 38.03
N THR A 162 4.11 -12.55 38.79
CA THR A 162 3.37 -13.72 38.31
C THR A 162 2.00 -13.38 37.68
N SER A 163 1.37 -12.29 38.12
CA SER A 163 0.10 -11.81 37.57
C SER A 163 0.30 -10.39 37.05
N LEU A 164 0.05 -10.20 35.75
CA LEU A 164 0.33 -8.96 35.05
C LEU A 164 -0.85 -8.56 34.18
N PHE A 165 -1.16 -7.27 34.21
CA PHE A 165 -2.11 -6.63 33.31
C PHE A 165 -1.39 -5.63 32.44
N LEU A 166 -1.77 -5.59 31.17
CA LEU A 166 -1.32 -4.58 30.21
C LEU A 166 -2.43 -3.59 29.97
N VAL A 167 -2.09 -2.30 29.98
CA VAL A 167 -3.02 -1.21 29.65
C VAL A 167 -2.41 -0.34 28.58
N PHE A 168 -3.15 -0.10 27.50
CA PHE A 168 -2.69 0.76 26.40
C PHE A 168 -2.70 2.24 26.79
N LEU A 169 -1.64 2.96 26.43
CA LEU A 169 -1.59 4.41 26.59
C LEU A 169 -1.62 5.16 25.25
N VAL A 170 -0.51 5.11 24.52
CA VAL A 170 -0.27 5.92 23.32
C VAL A 170 0.61 5.17 22.34
N ASN A 171 0.53 5.48 21.05
CA ASN A 171 1.49 4.96 20.08
C ASN A 171 2.62 5.98 19.87
N LEU A 172 3.87 5.57 20.11
CA LEU A 172 5.04 6.45 20.05
C LEU A 172 5.60 6.62 18.63
N ILE A 173 5.16 5.85 17.63
CA ILE A 173 5.72 5.89 16.27
C ILE A 173 5.65 7.30 15.65
N PRO A 174 4.54 8.06 15.70
CA PRO A 174 4.49 9.40 15.14
C PRO A 174 5.55 10.33 15.74
N ASN A 175 5.63 10.39 17.07
CA ASN A 175 6.56 11.29 17.77
C ASN A 175 8.01 10.82 17.59
N SER A 176 8.25 9.50 17.58
CA SER A 176 9.56 8.91 17.29
C SER A 176 10.03 9.23 15.86
N ARG A 177 9.12 9.24 14.87
CA ARG A 177 9.45 9.66 13.49
C ARG A 177 9.80 11.14 13.42
N ILE A 178 9.08 12.01 14.12
CA ILE A 178 9.39 13.45 14.20
C ILE A 178 10.75 13.64 14.88
N TRP A 179 10.98 12.98 16.02
CA TRP A 179 12.25 13.01 16.73
C TRP A 179 13.41 12.59 15.83
N LYS A 180 13.25 11.48 15.10
CA LYS A 180 14.24 11.02 14.13
C LYS A 180 14.48 12.06 13.06
N ALA A 181 13.43 12.66 12.49
CA ALA A 181 13.52 13.68 11.44
C ALA A 181 14.26 14.94 11.91
N LEU A 182 14.02 15.41 13.14
CA LEU A 182 14.76 16.53 13.76
C LEU A 182 16.26 16.25 13.85
N HIS A 183 16.64 14.99 14.02
CA HIS A 183 18.03 14.54 14.16
C HIS A 183 18.65 13.97 12.87
N MET A 184 17.96 14.06 11.72
CA MET A 184 18.52 13.64 10.44
C MET A 184 19.46 14.72 9.90
N SER A 185 20.67 14.32 9.51
CA SER A 185 21.58 15.16 8.70
C SER A 185 21.10 15.18 7.25
N GLY A 186 20.02 15.93 6.98
CA GLY A 186 19.35 16.00 5.68
C GLY A 186 19.78 17.20 4.82
N ASN A 187 19.15 17.32 3.64
CA ASN A 187 19.32 18.49 2.78
C ASN A 187 18.68 19.73 3.42
N LEU A 188 19.51 20.55 4.07
CA LEU A 188 19.07 21.77 4.76
C LEU A 188 18.71 22.92 3.80
N LYS A 189 18.84 22.75 2.47
CA LYS A 189 18.55 23.84 1.50
C LYS A 189 17.10 24.33 1.62
N ILE A 190 16.14 23.41 1.74
CA ILE A 190 14.72 23.76 1.93
C ILE A 190 14.50 24.47 3.26
N ILE A 191 15.15 23.99 4.33
CA ILE A 191 15.03 24.59 5.67
C ILE A 191 15.60 26.01 5.67
N LYS A 192 16.76 26.23 5.03
CA LYS A 192 17.37 27.56 4.88
C LYS A 192 16.48 28.52 4.10
N GLU A 193 15.86 28.03 3.03
CA GLU A 193 14.90 28.80 2.24
C GLU A 193 13.68 29.20 3.07
N VAL A 194 13.10 28.26 3.83
CA VAL A 194 11.94 28.52 4.71
C VAL A 194 12.29 29.44 5.89
N LEU A 195 13.47 29.27 6.49
CA LEU A 195 13.96 30.10 7.60
C LEU A 195 14.50 31.45 7.12
N CYS A 196 14.56 31.71 5.82
CA CYS A 196 15.05 32.95 5.23
C CYS A 196 16.46 33.35 5.69
N THR A 197 17.35 32.38 5.98
CA THR A 197 18.69 32.69 6.53
C THR A 197 19.58 33.46 5.55
N ASP A 198 19.30 33.35 4.25
CA ASP A 198 20.09 33.95 3.17
C ASP A 198 19.39 35.20 2.56
N SER A 199 18.34 35.71 3.22
CA SER A 199 17.37 36.69 2.65
C SER A 199 17.89 38.12 2.40
N VAL A 200 19.15 38.42 2.74
CA VAL A 200 19.72 39.76 2.41
C VAL A 200 20.19 39.85 0.95
N ALA A 201 20.34 38.73 0.22
CA ALA A 201 20.93 38.74 -1.12
C ALA A 201 20.02 38.32 -2.29
N GLN A 202 18.76 37.92 -2.06
CA GLN A 202 17.95 37.24 -3.10
C GLN A 202 16.54 37.79 -3.32
N LYS A 203 16.33 39.10 -3.10
CA LYS A 203 15.16 39.77 -3.68
C LYS A 203 15.44 40.00 -5.17
N ASN A 204 14.66 39.33 -6.02
CA ASN A 204 14.53 39.54 -7.47
C ASN A 204 15.61 38.94 -8.38
N ASN A 205 15.63 37.61 -8.54
CA ASN A 205 16.20 36.97 -9.74
C ASN A 205 15.55 35.62 -10.06
N TYR A 206 14.20 35.55 -10.01
CA TYR A 206 13.43 34.42 -10.55
C TYR A 206 13.09 34.59 -12.04
N LEU A 207 13.72 35.55 -12.74
CA LEU A 207 13.72 35.55 -14.19
C LEU A 207 14.66 34.43 -14.67
N CYS A 208 14.20 33.18 -14.64
CA CYS A 208 14.74 32.18 -15.54
C CYS A 208 14.44 32.68 -16.98
N SER A 209 15.50 32.82 -17.77
CA SER A 209 15.52 33.41 -19.12
C SER A 209 14.51 32.79 -20.08
N GLU A 210 14.05 33.58 -21.06
CA GLU A 210 13.27 33.24 -22.25
C GLU A 210 12.64 31.83 -22.21
N THR A 211 11.41 31.77 -21.71
CA THR A 211 10.54 30.62 -21.87
C THR A 211 10.51 30.20 -23.34
N ASN A 212 10.81 28.94 -23.64
CA ASN A 212 10.29 28.31 -24.86
C ASN A 212 8.76 28.42 -24.79
N ASP A 213 8.20 29.45 -25.43
CA ASP A 213 6.77 29.78 -25.43
C ASP A 213 5.92 28.55 -25.79
N ASP A 214 6.45 27.68 -26.64
CA ASP A 214 5.83 26.42 -27.06
C ASP A 214 5.47 25.46 -25.91
N ILE A 215 6.28 25.38 -24.84
CA ILE A 215 5.97 24.53 -23.68
C ILE A 215 4.95 25.21 -22.76
N ARG A 216 5.04 26.55 -22.61
CA ARG A 216 4.09 27.32 -21.81
C ARG A 216 2.69 27.26 -22.44
N ASP A 217 2.63 27.37 -23.76
CA ASP A 217 1.40 27.30 -24.55
C ASP A 217 0.80 25.90 -24.50
N LYS A 218 1.62 24.84 -24.59
CA LYS A 218 1.16 23.46 -24.36
C LYS A 218 0.55 23.27 -22.98
N TRP A 219 1.13 23.87 -21.94
CA TRP A 219 0.61 23.78 -20.57
C TRP A 219 -0.64 24.64 -20.34
N LEU A 220 -0.74 25.79 -20.99
CA LEU A 220 -1.93 26.63 -20.99
C LEU A 220 -3.12 25.93 -21.67
N VAL A 221 -2.87 25.23 -22.78
CA VAL A 221 -3.88 24.39 -23.45
C VAL A 221 -4.34 23.25 -22.53
N GLU A 222 -3.41 22.58 -21.84
CA GLU A 222 -3.75 21.53 -20.87
C GLU A 222 -4.50 22.08 -19.64
N SER A 223 -4.11 23.25 -19.14
CA SER A 223 -4.79 23.92 -18.02
C SER A 223 -6.21 24.34 -18.40
N SER A 224 -6.40 24.83 -19.64
CA SER A 224 -7.71 25.17 -20.20
C SER A 224 -8.61 23.95 -20.33
N SER A 225 -8.05 22.78 -20.70
CA SER A 225 -8.78 21.51 -20.74
C SER A 225 -9.17 20.98 -19.35
N SER A 226 -8.46 21.40 -18.30
CA SER A 226 -8.67 20.95 -16.92
C SER A 226 -9.76 21.72 -16.15
N GLY A 227 -10.28 22.79 -16.75
CA GLY A 227 -11.33 23.66 -16.20
C GLY A 227 -10.91 24.42 -14.95
N LEU A 228 -9.64 24.84 -14.88
CA LEU A 228 -9.13 25.71 -13.81
C LEU A 228 -9.47 27.17 -14.09
N ASN A 229 -9.62 27.97 -13.03
CA ASN A 229 -9.72 29.42 -13.19
C ASN A 229 -8.30 30.04 -13.34
N GLU A 230 -8.25 31.35 -13.58
CA GLU A 230 -7.01 32.09 -13.81
C GLU A 230 -6.03 31.98 -12.64
N SER A 231 -6.49 32.13 -11.40
CA SER A 231 -5.62 32.08 -10.22
C SER A 231 -5.05 30.68 -9.96
N GLN A 232 -5.85 29.63 -10.16
CA GLN A 232 -5.40 28.25 -10.08
C GLN A 232 -4.40 27.93 -11.18
N THR A 233 -4.65 28.40 -12.41
CA THR A 233 -3.74 28.21 -13.55
C THR A 233 -2.41 28.92 -13.31
N GLY A 234 -2.44 30.18 -12.85
CA GLY A 234 -1.23 30.92 -12.49
C GLY A 234 -0.41 30.24 -11.39
N ALA A 235 -1.07 29.65 -10.38
CA ALA A 235 -0.39 28.90 -9.33
C ALA A 235 0.31 27.63 -9.85
N VAL A 236 -0.33 26.89 -10.77
CA VAL A 236 0.27 25.71 -11.42
C VAL A 236 1.47 26.12 -12.27
N LEU A 237 1.32 27.15 -13.11
CA LEU A 237 2.40 27.64 -13.97
C LEU A 237 3.60 28.13 -13.17
N ALA A 238 3.39 28.97 -12.16
CA ALA A 238 4.46 29.44 -11.28
C ALA A 238 5.20 28.27 -10.61
N SER A 239 4.48 27.24 -10.17
CA SER A 239 5.09 26.04 -9.57
C SER A 239 5.94 25.27 -10.57
N LEU A 240 5.51 25.20 -11.84
CA LEU A 240 6.24 24.47 -12.87
C LEU A 240 7.43 25.26 -13.44
N GLU A 241 7.37 26.59 -13.48
CA GLU A 241 8.49 27.46 -13.84
C GLU A 241 9.65 27.29 -12.85
N MET A 242 9.34 27.14 -11.56
CA MET A 242 10.34 26.88 -10.52
C MET A 242 11.11 25.57 -10.70
N LEU A 243 10.57 24.58 -11.42
CA LEU A 243 11.27 23.33 -11.71
C LEU A 243 12.41 23.50 -12.72
N ARG A 244 12.38 24.57 -13.52
CA ARG A 244 13.37 24.81 -14.58
C ARG A 244 14.61 25.56 -14.11
N CYS A 245 14.60 26.08 -12.89
CA CYS A 245 15.74 26.78 -12.34
C CYS A 245 16.66 25.78 -11.60
N ASP A 246 17.52 25.09 -12.36
CA ASP A 246 18.44 24.03 -11.88
C ASP A 246 19.45 24.48 -10.81
N SER A 247 19.58 25.79 -10.59
CA SER A 247 20.60 26.35 -9.71
C SER A 247 20.20 26.44 -8.23
N LYS A 248 18.91 26.33 -7.87
CA LYS A 248 18.44 26.54 -6.48
C LYS A 248 17.26 25.65 -6.07
N SER A 249 17.23 25.29 -4.79
CA SER A 249 16.04 24.70 -4.18
C SER A 249 15.00 25.78 -3.95
N THR A 250 13.77 25.56 -4.38
CA THR A 250 12.68 26.53 -4.33
C THR A 250 11.54 26.02 -3.44
N VAL A 251 10.80 26.94 -2.82
CA VAL A 251 9.62 26.64 -2.02
C VAL A 251 8.47 27.52 -2.49
N GLN A 252 7.37 26.89 -2.89
CA GLN A 252 6.17 27.58 -3.34
C GLN A 252 5.01 27.32 -2.38
N LEU A 253 4.36 28.41 -1.92
CA LEU A 253 3.15 28.32 -1.12
C LEU A 253 1.92 28.57 -2.00
N ILE A 254 1.06 27.55 -2.12
CA ILE A 254 -0.26 27.69 -2.73
C ILE A 254 -1.29 27.83 -1.60
N TRP A 255 -1.89 29.01 -1.48
CA TRP A 255 -2.89 29.30 -0.47
C TRP A 255 -4.28 29.47 -1.09
N GLY A 256 -5.32 29.04 -0.38
CA GLY A 256 -6.70 29.22 -0.81
C GLY A 256 -7.72 28.97 0.29
N ALA A 257 -8.77 29.78 0.33
CA ALA A 257 -9.88 29.66 1.27
C ALA A 257 -10.64 28.31 1.13
N PRO A 258 -11.49 27.92 2.09
CA PRO A 258 -12.36 26.76 1.93
C PRO A 258 -13.19 26.84 0.64
N GLY A 259 -13.31 25.73 -0.09
CA GLY A 259 -14.07 25.67 -1.35
C GLY A 259 -13.36 26.21 -2.60
N THR A 260 -12.16 26.79 -2.51
CA THR A 260 -11.46 27.38 -3.68
C THR A 260 -10.80 26.37 -4.63
N GLY A 261 -11.12 25.09 -4.50
CA GLY A 261 -10.62 24.04 -5.39
C GLY A 261 -9.14 23.66 -5.21
N LYS A 262 -8.56 23.83 -4.02
CA LYS A 262 -7.16 23.46 -3.71
C LYS A 262 -6.79 22.07 -4.22
N THR A 263 -7.59 21.05 -3.91
CA THR A 263 -7.38 19.67 -4.35
C THR A 263 -7.38 19.55 -5.87
N LYS A 264 -8.24 20.30 -6.57
CA LYS A 264 -8.30 20.33 -8.03
C LYS A 264 -7.01 20.92 -8.62
N THR A 265 -6.54 22.05 -8.08
CA THR A 265 -5.27 22.67 -8.48
C THR A 265 -4.09 21.73 -8.26
N THR A 266 -4.00 21.11 -7.07
CA THR A 266 -2.96 20.13 -6.75
C THR A 266 -3.03 18.93 -7.69
N THR A 267 -4.22 18.39 -7.96
CA THR A 267 -4.40 17.25 -8.87
C THR A 267 -3.92 17.59 -10.29
N THR A 268 -4.24 18.78 -10.81
CA THR A 268 -3.75 19.21 -12.13
C THR A 268 -2.23 19.34 -12.13
N LEU A 269 -1.63 19.98 -11.12
CA LEU A 269 -0.18 20.09 -11.00
C LEU A 269 0.49 18.71 -11.00
N LEU A 270 -0.02 17.77 -10.19
CA LEU A 270 0.50 16.41 -10.10
C LEU A 270 0.36 15.63 -11.41
N PHE A 271 -0.76 15.80 -12.11
CA PHE A 271 -0.96 15.17 -13.41
C PHE A 271 0.03 15.72 -14.46
N THR A 272 0.29 17.02 -14.46
CA THR A 272 1.31 17.62 -15.34
C THR A 272 2.71 17.12 -15.00
N LEU A 273 3.08 17.08 -13.72
CA LEU A 273 4.35 16.52 -13.25
C LEU A 273 4.55 15.07 -13.68
N LEU A 274 3.49 14.26 -13.59
CA LEU A 274 3.50 12.87 -14.02
C LEU A 274 3.80 12.75 -15.52
N ARG A 275 3.18 13.57 -16.37
CA ARG A 275 3.43 13.58 -17.83
C ARG A 275 4.83 14.08 -18.19
N MET A 276 5.46 14.86 -17.32
CA MET A 276 6.84 15.28 -17.44
C MET A 276 7.84 14.22 -16.95
N ASN A 277 7.38 13.04 -16.49
CA ASN A 277 8.21 12.01 -15.86
C ASN A 277 8.98 12.50 -14.63
N CYS A 278 8.43 13.49 -13.91
CA CYS A 278 9.02 13.96 -12.66
C CYS A 278 8.71 12.97 -11.52
N ARG A 279 9.72 12.58 -10.75
CA ARG A 279 9.50 11.79 -9.52
C ARG A 279 8.97 12.72 -8.44
N THR A 280 7.71 12.55 -8.08
CA THR A 280 7.02 13.41 -7.11
C THR A 280 6.63 12.61 -5.88
N LEU A 281 7.01 13.09 -4.69
CA LEU A 281 6.53 12.58 -3.42
C LEU A 281 5.39 13.47 -2.91
N ILE A 282 4.26 12.86 -2.57
CA ILE A 282 3.08 13.55 -2.07
C ILE A 282 2.85 13.13 -0.62
N CYS A 283 2.69 14.10 0.26
CA CYS A 283 2.40 13.88 1.67
C CYS A 283 1.17 14.70 2.07
N ALA A 284 0.35 14.16 2.97
CA ALA A 284 -0.73 14.89 3.63
C ALA A 284 -0.78 14.52 5.12
N PRO A 285 -1.23 15.41 6.01
CA PRO A 285 -1.30 15.12 7.45
C PRO A 285 -2.30 14.00 7.81
N THR A 286 -3.32 13.78 6.99
CA THR A 286 -4.39 12.81 7.26
C THR A 286 -4.54 11.77 6.14
N ASN A 287 -4.92 10.55 6.53
CA ASN A 287 -5.20 9.47 5.58
C ASN A 287 -6.31 9.83 4.59
N VAL A 288 -7.35 10.53 5.05
CA VAL A 288 -8.47 10.97 4.20
C VAL A 288 -7.99 11.92 3.10
N ALA A 289 -7.09 12.85 3.43
CA ALA A 289 -6.57 13.80 2.46
C ALA A 289 -5.71 13.11 1.39
N ILE A 290 -4.86 12.14 1.77
CA ILE A 290 -4.04 11.43 0.80
C ILE A 290 -4.88 10.52 -0.11
N THR A 291 -5.90 9.84 0.42
CA THR A 291 -6.80 9.01 -0.40
C THR A 291 -7.64 9.84 -1.37
N GLU A 292 -8.09 11.03 -0.95
CA GLU A 292 -8.85 11.94 -1.82
C GLU A 292 -7.99 12.43 -2.98
N VAL A 293 -6.75 12.86 -2.70
CA VAL A 293 -5.80 13.27 -3.75
C VAL A 293 -5.49 12.11 -4.68
N ALA A 294 -5.23 10.92 -4.13
CA ALA A 294 -4.93 9.72 -4.92
C ALA A 294 -6.10 9.36 -5.86
N SER A 295 -7.33 9.37 -5.35
CA SER A 295 -8.55 9.14 -6.14
C SER A 295 -8.73 10.19 -7.25
N CYS A 296 -8.53 11.47 -6.94
CA CYS A 296 -8.62 12.55 -7.92
C CYS A 296 -7.58 12.43 -9.04
N VAL A 297 -6.32 12.13 -8.70
CA VAL A 297 -5.23 11.93 -9.67
C VAL A 297 -5.51 10.71 -10.54
N LEU A 298 -5.92 9.60 -9.92
CA LEU A 298 -6.24 8.35 -10.61
C LEU A 298 -7.37 8.56 -11.63
N LYS A 299 -8.46 9.24 -11.24
CA LYS A 299 -9.55 9.60 -12.15
C LYS A 299 -9.03 10.37 -13.36
N ARG A 300 -8.17 11.38 -13.16
CA ARG A 300 -7.58 12.16 -14.27
C ARG A 300 -6.69 11.33 -15.18
N VAL A 301 -5.89 10.42 -14.62
CA VAL A 301 -5.06 9.50 -15.41
C VAL A 301 -5.90 8.56 -16.26
N THR A 302 -6.97 8.00 -15.69
CA THR A 302 -7.88 7.09 -16.42
C THR A 302 -8.66 7.80 -17.52
N GLU A 303 -9.13 9.04 -17.28
CA GLU A 303 -9.83 9.86 -18.29
C GLU A 303 -8.91 10.21 -19.47
N ALA A 304 -7.64 10.52 -19.21
CA ALA A 304 -6.68 10.89 -20.25
C ALA A 304 -6.21 9.71 -21.12
N LYS A 305 -6.43 8.45 -20.70
CA LYS A 305 -5.95 7.20 -21.34
C LYS A 305 -4.44 7.20 -21.69
N SER A 306 -3.67 8.11 -21.10
CA SER A 306 -2.32 8.44 -21.57
C SER A 306 -1.22 7.81 -20.73
N ASN A 307 -1.49 7.47 -19.46
CA ASN A 307 -0.47 7.00 -18.50
C ASN A 307 -0.88 5.65 -17.88
N SER A 308 0.09 4.82 -17.50
CA SER A 308 -0.15 3.55 -16.80
C SER A 308 -0.30 3.80 -15.30
N LEU A 309 -1.19 3.06 -14.62
CA LEU A 309 -1.34 3.17 -13.16
C LEU A 309 -0.07 2.77 -12.41
N GLY A 310 0.81 1.97 -13.03
CA GLY A 310 2.12 1.59 -12.51
C GLY A 310 3.05 2.75 -12.18
N GLU A 311 2.80 3.97 -12.70
CA GLU A 311 3.59 5.16 -12.40
C GLU A 311 3.19 5.86 -11.09
N ILE A 312 2.04 5.51 -10.52
CA ILE A 312 1.54 6.05 -9.26
C ILE A 312 1.64 4.96 -8.20
N LEU A 313 2.10 5.30 -7.00
CA LEU A 313 2.17 4.36 -5.88
C LEU A 313 1.57 4.97 -4.62
N LEU A 314 0.60 4.29 -4.03
CA LEU A 314 0.05 4.60 -2.72
C LEU A 314 0.68 3.67 -1.67
N PHE A 315 1.30 4.28 -0.66
CA PHE A 315 2.00 3.57 0.41
C PHE A 315 1.32 3.82 1.77
N GLY A 316 1.16 2.76 2.57
CA GLY A 316 0.66 2.83 3.94
C GLY A 316 -0.08 1.57 4.38
N ASN A 317 -0.70 1.66 5.56
CA ASN A 317 -1.50 0.56 6.13
C ASN A 317 -2.91 0.54 5.49
N LYS A 318 -3.34 -0.62 4.99
CA LYS A 318 -4.59 -0.82 4.24
C LYS A 318 -5.83 -0.41 5.04
N GLU A 319 -5.95 -0.89 6.27
CA GLU A 319 -7.08 -0.61 7.18
C GLU A 319 -7.18 0.88 7.49
N ARG A 320 -6.06 1.51 7.86
CA ARG A 320 -6.01 2.93 8.25
C ARG A 320 -6.24 3.88 7.08
N LEU A 321 -5.78 3.51 5.89
CA LEU A 321 -6.06 4.25 4.66
C LEU A 321 -7.49 4.04 4.16
N LYS A 322 -8.19 2.97 4.60
CA LYS A 322 -9.50 2.57 4.08
C LYS A 322 -9.48 2.49 2.56
N VAL A 323 -8.47 1.79 2.03
CA VAL A 323 -8.27 1.62 0.59
C VAL A 323 -9.50 0.94 0.00
N GLY A 324 -10.27 1.70 -0.79
CA GLY A 324 -11.43 1.15 -1.51
C GLY A 324 -11.03 0.59 -2.88
N PRO A 325 -11.94 -0.15 -3.55
CA PRO A 325 -11.68 -0.76 -4.86
C PRO A 325 -11.25 0.26 -5.94
N HIS A 326 -11.65 1.52 -5.77
CA HIS A 326 -11.36 2.60 -6.70
C HIS A 326 -9.90 3.09 -6.70
N ILE A 327 -9.12 2.79 -5.65
CA ILE A 327 -7.68 3.16 -5.54
C ILE A 327 -6.79 1.94 -5.22
N GLU A 328 -7.37 0.74 -5.24
CA GLU A 328 -6.68 -0.51 -4.91
C GLU A 328 -5.55 -0.83 -5.90
N ASP A 329 -5.71 -0.50 -7.19
CA ASP A 329 -4.71 -0.77 -8.23
C ASP A 329 -3.38 -0.01 -8.06
N ILE A 330 -3.42 1.13 -7.35
CA ILE A 330 -2.24 1.94 -7.05
C ILE A 330 -1.63 1.62 -5.68
N TYR A 331 -2.29 0.78 -4.87
CA TYR A 331 -1.78 0.37 -3.56
C TYR A 331 -0.60 -0.60 -3.67
N LEU A 332 0.47 -0.36 -2.91
CA LEU A 332 1.70 -1.14 -3.00
C LEU A 332 1.49 -2.63 -2.78
N ASN A 333 0.83 -3.03 -1.68
CA ASN A 333 0.75 -4.46 -1.34
C ASN A 333 -0.14 -5.21 -2.34
N GLU A 334 -1.22 -4.59 -2.81
CA GLU A 334 -2.05 -5.18 -3.87
C GLU A 334 -1.26 -5.32 -5.17
N ARG A 335 -0.49 -4.31 -5.56
CA ARG A 335 0.39 -4.38 -6.72
C ARG A 335 1.38 -5.53 -6.62
N VAL A 336 2.03 -5.70 -5.46
CA VAL A 336 2.98 -6.78 -5.22
C VAL A 336 2.27 -8.13 -5.34
N LYS A 337 1.08 -8.28 -4.75
CA LYS A 337 0.26 -9.50 -4.84
C LYS A 337 -0.08 -9.84 -6.29
N ARG A 338 -0.65 -8.89 -7.05
CA ARG A 338 -1.06 -9.05 -8.45
C ARG A 338 0.12 -9.40 -9.35
N LEU A 339 1.24 -8.70 -9.20
CA LEU A 339 2.45 -8.98 -9.97
C LEU A 339 3.06 -10.33 -9.56
N GLY A 340 3.03 -10.69 -8.28
CA GLY A 340 3.50 -11.99 -7.79
C GLY A 340 2.72 -13.16 -8.39
N GLU A 341 1.39 -13.04 -8.48
CA GLU A 341 0.54 -14.03 -9.17
C GLU A 341 0.85 -14.11 -10.67
N CYS A 342 1.02 -12.95 -11.33
CA CYS A 342 1.29 -12.87 -12.76
C CYS A 342 2.71 -13.36 -13.14
N LEU A 343 3.70 -13.19 -12.27
CA LEU A 343 5.10 -13.57 -12.51
C LEU A 343 5.43 -14.96 -11.93
N ARG A 344 4.45 -15.69 -11.41
CA ARG A 344 4.66 -17.02 -10.82
C ARG A 344 5.18 -18.01 -11.88
N PRO A 345 6.27 -18.77 -11.60
CA PRO A 345 6.84 -19.69 -12.59
C PRO A 345 5.89 -20.77 -13.10
N ALA A 346 4.92 -21.23 -12.28
CA ALA A 346 4.03 -22.35 -12.58
C ALA A 346 2.64 -21.97 -13.12
N THR A 347 2.20 -20.72 -12.98
CA THR A 347 0.87 -20.26 -13.43
C THR A 347 0.89 -18.86 -14.06
N GLY A 348 2.07 -18.28 -14.23
CA GLY A 348 2.23 -16.89 -14.62
C GLY A 348 2.07 -16.66 -16.12
N TRP A 349 2.42 -15.44 -16.53
CA TRP A 349 2.24 -14.96 -17.90
C TRP A 349 2.92 -15.89 -18.93
N SER A 350 4.16 -16.31 -18.69
CA SER A 350 4.92 -17.15 -19.65
C SER A 350 4.19 -18.46 -19.98
N ILE A 351 3.60 -19.11 -18.98
CA ILE A 351 2.81 -20.33 -19.17
C ILE A 351 1.48 -20.03 -19.86
N CYS A 352 0.83 -18.90 -19.54
CA CYS A 352 -0.39 -18.49 -20.23
C CYS A 352 -0.13 -18.23 -21.73
N PHE A 353 1.01 -17.62 -22.07
CA PHE A 353 1.45 -17.42 -23.44
C PHE A 353 1.76 -18.77 -24.11
N ALA A 354 2.58 -19.63 -23.49
CA ALA A 354 2.93 -20.94 -24.04
C ALA A 354 1.70 -21.84 -24.25
N SER A 355 0.76 -21.84 -23.30
CA SER A 355 -0.50 -22.60 -23.40
C SER A 355 -1.37 -22.11 -24.55
N MET A 356 -1.48 -20.78 -24.74
CA MET A 356 -2.21 -20.23 -25.88
C MET A 356 -1.51 -20.55 -27.20
N ILE A 357 -0.18 -20.42 -27.29
CA ILE A 357 0.57 -20.78 -28.50
C ILE A 357 0.35 -22.26 -28.83
N GLY A 358 0.60 -23.17 -27.88
CA GLY A 358 0.42 -24.60 -28.11
C GLY A 358 -1.01 -24.98 -28.46
N PHE A 359 -2.02 -24.35 -27.84
CA PHE A 359 -3.41 -24.55 -28.24
C PHE A 359 -3.69 -24.10 -29.68
N LEU A 360 -3.14 -22.96 -30.10
CA LEU A 360 -3.38 -22.42 -31.44
C LEU A 360 -2.59 -23.18 -32.53
N GLU A 361 -1.40 -23.70 -32.21
CA GLU A 361 -0.56 -24.49 -33.13
C GLU A 361 -1.10 -25.92 -33.30
N ASP A 362 -1.43 -26.60 -32.20
CA ASP A 362 -1.79 -28.03 -32.17
C ASP A 362 -3.29 -28.29 -31.89
N CYS A 363 -4.15 -27.33 -32.22
CA CYS A 363 -5.56 -27.37 -31.88
C CYS A 363 -6.29 -28.65 -32.35
N VAL A 364 -5.98 -29.10 -33.57
CA VAL A 364 -6.59 -30.30 -34.18
C VAL A 364 -6.19 -31.56 -33.42
N SER A 365 -4.92 -31.66 -33.03
CA SER A 365 -4.39 -32.77 -32.23
C SER A 365 -5.05 -32.81 -30.84
N HIS A 366 -5.21 -31.65 -30.19
CA HIS A 366 -5.93 -31.54 -28.92
C HIS A 366 -7.40 -31.98 -29.02
N TYR A 367 -8.06 -31.74 -30.15
CA TYR A 367 -9.43 -32.22 -30.38
C TYR A 367 -9.49 -33.73 -30.59
N HIS A 368 -8.52 -34.32 -31.31
CA HIS A 368 -8.45 -35.77 -31.45
C HIS A 368 -8.24 -36.48 -30.11
N ILE A 369 -7.36 -35.94 -29.25
CA ILE A 369 -7.17 -36.44 -27.88
C ILE A 369 -8.47 -36.31 -27.07
N PHE A 370 -9.16 -35.17 -27.16
CA PHE A 370 -10.45 -34.99 -26.49
C PHE A 370 -11.48 -36.02 -26.92
N LEU A 371 -11.57 -36.31 -28.23
CA LEU A 371 -12.46 -37.35 -28.76
C LEU A 371 -12.07 -38.74 -28.23
N GLU A 372 -10.78 -39.07 -28.19
CA GLU A 372 -10.28 -40.34 -27.64
C GLU A 372 -10.60 -40.49 -26.13
N ASP A 373 -10.47 -39.42 -25.35
CA ASP A 373 -10.81 -39.39 -23.93
C ASP A 373 -12.32 -39.52 -23.68
N GLU A 374 -13.16 -38.84 -24.47
CA GLU A 374 -14.62 -38.96 -24.40
C GLU A 374 -15.08 -40.39 -24.74
N LEU A 375 -14.47 -41.00 -25.77
CA LEU A 375 -14.74 -42.39 -26.17
C LEU A 375 -14.23 -43.42 -25.14
N SER A 376 -13.20 -43.09 -24.37
CA SER A 376 -12.66 -43.95 -23.31
C SER A 376 -13.50 -43.90 -22.04
N ASN A 377 -13.97 -42.70 -21.65
CA ASN A 377 -14.86 -42.51 -20.51
C ASN A 377 -16.25 -43.16 -20.71
N GLU A 378 -16.78 -43.16 -21.94
CA GLU A 378 -18.05 -43.87 -22.24
C GLU A 378 -17.91 -45.41 -22.16
N LYS A 379 -16.72 -45.96 -22.42
CA LYS A 379 -16.43 -47.40 -22.27
C LYS A 379 -16.32 -47.83 -20.80
N GLU A 380 -15.89 -46.93 -19.91
CA GLU A 380 -15.86 -47.20 -18.46
C GLU A 380 -17.23 -47.04 -17.80
N HIS A 381 -18.09 -46.13 -18.28
CA HIS A 381 -19.44 -45.95 -17.75
C HIS A 381 -20.45 -47.02 -18.24
N ASN A 382 -20.25 -47.57 -19.44
CA ASN A 382 -21.05 -48.70 -19.94
C ASN A 382 -20.37 -50.02 -19.60
N GLY A 383 -20.45 -50.43 -18.33
CA GLY A 383 -19.99 -51.76 -17.91
C GLY A 383 -20.58 -52.87 -18.77
N VAL A 384 -19.69 -53.70 -19.32
CA VAL A 384 -19.88 -55.05 -19.91
C VAL A 384 -21.32 -55.39 -20.32
N SER A 385 -21.66 -55.20 -21.59
CA SER A 385 -22.59 -56.13 -22.25
C SER A 385 -22.22 -56.28 -23.73
N GLU A 386 -21.96 -57.52 -24.12
CA GLU A 386 -21.48 -57.93 -25.43
C GLU A 386 -22.42 -57.59 -26.59
N MET A 387 -21.77 -57.27 -27.73
CA MET A 387 -22.16 -57.57 -29.11
C MET A 387 -23.55 -57.14 -29.59
N LYS A 388 -23.57 -56.08 -30.42
CA LYS A 388 -24.19 -56.15 -31.75
C LYS A 388 -23.77 -55.00 -32.65
N ASP A 389 -23.24 -55.36 -33.82
CA ASP A 389 -23.02 -54.53 -35.01
C ASP A 389 -24.17 -53.54 -35.25
N ARG A 390 -23.98 -52.31 -34.78
CA ARG A 390 -24.64 -51.11 -35.29
C ARG A 390 -23.54 -50.10 -35.48
N THR A 391 -23.38 -49.64 -36.71
CA THR A 391 -22.42 -48.62 -37.14
C THR A 391 -22.21 -47.56 -36.06
N ASP A 392 -21.09 -47.67 -35.35
CA ASP A 392 -20.71 -46.85 -34.20
C ASP A 392 -20.70 -45.34 -34.52
N THR A 393 -20.67 -44.98 -35.80
CA THR A 393 -20.60 -43.61 -36.30
C THR A 393 -21.86 -42.77 -36.08
N GLU A 394 -23.04 -43.36 -35.87
CA GLU A 394 -24.29 -42.61 -35.76
C GLU A 394 -24.75 -42.32 -34.32
N VAL A 395 -24.33 -43.12 -33.33
CA VAL A 395 -24.69 -42.89 -31.91
C VAL A 395 -23.78 -41.83 -31.27
N ILE A 396 -22.55 -41.66 -31.78
CA ILE A 396 -21.55 -40.68 -31.27
C ILE A 396 -21.91 -39.23 -31.64
N LYS A 397 -22.68 -39.03 -32.71
CA LYS A 397 -22.96 -37.70 -33.29
C LYS A 397 -23.82 -36.78 -32.41
N GLY A 398 -24.44 -37.29 -31.36
CA GLY A 398 -25.38 -36.56 -30.50
C GLY A 398 -24.85 -36.14 -29.12
N LYS A 399 -23.66 -36.61 -28.70
CA LYS A 399 -23.13 -36.36 -27.35
C LYS A 399 -21.77 -35.65 -27.32
N CYS A 400 -20.88 -35.92 -28.28
CA CYS A 400 -19.58 -35.28 -28.33
C CYS A 400 -19.70 -33.84 -28.85
N LYS A 401 -19.02 -32.89 -28.20
CA LYS A 401 -18.96 -31.50 -28.66
C LYS A 401 -18.39 -31.44 -30.08
N SER A 402 -18.98 -30.61 -30.94
CA SER A 402 -18.39 -30.34 -32.24
C SER A 402 -17.00 -29.70 -32.09
N PHE A 403 -16.13 -29.84 -33.09
CA PHE A 403 -14.81 -29.18 -33.09
C PHE A 403 -14.92 -27.69 -32.79
N LEU A 404 -15.95 -27.02 -33.31
CA LEU A 404 -16.20 -25.61 -33.07
C LEU A 404 -16.54 -25.30 -31.61
N GLU A 405 -17.37 -26.12 -30.97
CA GLU A 405 -17.73 -25.97 -29.55
C GLU A 405 -16.52 -26.26 -28.65
N PHE A 406 -15.78 -27.34 -28.92
CA PHE A 406 -14.53 -27.65 -28.22
C PHE A 406 -13.52 -26.51 -28.35
N PHE A 407 -13.31 -26.02 -29.58
CA PHE A 407 -12.40 -24.92 -29.86
C PHE A 407 -12.79 -23.68 -29.06
N ARG A 408 -14.07 -23.30 -29.06
CA ARG A 408 -14.55 -22.11 -28.34
C ARG A 408 -14.34 -22.24 -26.84
N ASP A 409 -14.75 -23.36 -26.24
CA ASP A 409 -14.61 -23.57 -24.81
C ASP A 409 -13.14 -23.54 -24.38
N ARG A 410 -12.28 -24.23 -25.14
CA ARG A 410 -10.84 -24.28 -24.85
C ARG A 410 -10.14 -22.95 -25.11
N PHE A 411 -10.56 -22.22 -26.14
CA PHE A 411 -10.05 -20.88 -26.41
C PHE A 411 -10.43 -19.92 -25.28
N VAL A 412 -11.68 -19.89 -24.85
CA VAL A 412 -12.14 -19.05 -23.73
C VAL A 412 -11.39 -19.40 -22.44
N SER A 413 -11.27 -20.69 -22.12
CA SER A 413 -10.57 -21.12 -20.91
C SER A 413 -9.09 -20.72 -20.89
N THR A 414 -8.44 -20.67 -22.06
CA THR A 414 -7.01 -20.33 -22.20
C THR A 414 -6.79 -18.82 -22.35
N ALA A 415 -7.72 -18.12 -23.00
CA ALA A 415 -7.64 -16.68 -23.22
C ALA A 415 -7.89 -15.89 -21.93
N LEU A 416 -8.74 -16.38 -21.03
CA LEU A 416 -9.07 -15.69 -19.77
C LEU A 416 -7.82 -15.46 -18.88
N PRO A 417 -7.00 -16.49 -18.53
CA PRO A 417 -5.76 -16.29 -17.79
C PRO A 417 -4.76 -15.38 -18.50
N LEU A 418 -4.62 -15.52 -19.83
CA LEU A 418 -3.71 -14.69 -20.63
C LEU A 418 -4.12 -13.21 -20.60
N ARG A 419 -5.40 -12.91 -20.79
CA ARG A 419 -5.95 -11.55 -20.71
C ARG A 419 -5.75 -10.95 -19.32
N ARG A 420 -5.96 -11.73 -18.26
CA ARG A 420 -5.69 -11.29 -16.88
C ARG A 420 -4.22 -10.92 -16.71
N CYS A 421 -3.29 -11.78 -17.14
CA CYS A 421 -1.85 -11.50 -17.05
C CYS A 421 -1.47 -10.22 -17.81
N ILE A 422 -1.89 -10.08 -19.07
CA ILE A 422 -1.59 -8.90 -19.88
C ILE A 422 -2.17 -7.63 -19.23
N SER A 423 -3.42 -7.69 -18.78
CA SER A 423 -4.06 -6.57 -18.08
C SER A 423 -3.28 -6.19 -16.81
N THR A 424 -2.87 -7.16 -16.00
CA THR A 424 -2.08 -6.93 -14.79
C THR A 424 -0.74 -6.27 -15.11
N LEU A 425 -0.02 -6.74 -16.12
CA LEU A 425 1.25 -6.14 -16.56
C LEU A 425 1.04 -4.70 -17.04
N CYS A 426 0.04 -4.46 -17.90
CA CYS A 426 -0.28 -3.13 -18.42
C CYS A 426 -0.74 -2.13 -17.36
N THR A 427 -1.46 -2.60 -16.33
CA THR A 427 -1.97 -1.75 -15.26
C THR A 427 -0.86 -1.41 -14.26
N HIS A 428 -0.12 -2.40 -13.77
CA HIS A 428 0.73 -2.24 -12.59
C HIS A 428 2.21 -1.99 -12.89
N ILE A 429 2.68 -2.22 -14.11
CA ILE A 429 4.07 -1.88 -14.51
C ILE A 429 4.07 -0.50 -15.15
N ALA A 430 5.00 0.35 -14.70
CA ALA A 430 5.16 1.68 -15.29
C ALA A 430 5.64 1.56 -16.76
N LYS A 431 5.09 2.40 -17.63
CA LYS A 431 5.45 2.45 -19.06
C LYS A 431 6.95 2.58 -19.30
N ASN A 432 7.69 3.24 -18.43
CA ASN A 432 9.14 3.38 -18.59
C ASN A 432 9.90 2.05 -18.55
N TYR A 433 9.32 0.97 -18.01
CA TYR A 433 9.90 -0.37 -18.04
C TYR A 433 9.44 -1.23 -19.23
N ILE A 434 8.44 -0.77 -19.99
CA ILE A 434 7.88 -1.51 -21.13
C ILE A 434 8.02 -0.63 -22.38
N SER A 435 8.68 -1.12 -23.43
CA SER A 435 8.78 -0.33 -24.66
C SER A 435 7.38 0.09 -25.16
N ALA A 436 7.24 1.31 -25.70
CA ALA A 436 5.95 1.82 -26.15
C ALA A 436 5.29 0.88 -27.18
N HIS A 437 6.09 0.27 -28.06
CA HIS A 437 5.65 -0.73 -29.02
C HIS A 437 5.15 -2.01 -28.34
N THR A 438 5.90 -2.52 -27.35
CA THR A 438 5.53 -3.69 -26.55
C THR A 438 4.20 -3.46 -25.81
N PHE A 439 4.00 -2.26 -25.25
CA PHE A 439 2.76 -1.87 -24.58
C PHE A 439 1.56 -1.83 -25.52
N GLN A 440 1.73 -1.23 -26.72
CA GLN A 440 0.66 -1.21 -27.73
C GLN A 440 0.30 -2.61 -28.22
N ASN A 441 1.28 -3.49 -28.41
CA ASN A 441 1.04 -4.88 -28.78
C ASN A 441 0.24 -5.64 -27.71
N MET A 442 0.49 -5.40 -26.42
CA MET A 442 -0.31 -5.98 -25.34
C MET A 442 -1.77 -5.54 -25.36
N ILE A 443 -2.00 -4.24 -25.59
CA ILE A 443 -3.36 -3.70 -25.72
C ILE A 443 -4.06 -4.33 -26.91
N SER A 444 -3.41 -4.32 -28.09
CA SER A 444 -3.98 -4.90 -29.31
C SER A 444 -4.27 -6.40 -29.16
N LEU A 445 -3.35 -7.15 -28.55
CA LEU A 445 -3.54 -8.57 -28.26
C LEU A 445 -4.76 -8.79 -27.36
N THR A 446 -4.93 -7.97 -26.32
CA THR A 446 -6.10 -8.05 -25.42
C THR A 446 -7.41 -7.77 -26.16
N GLU A 447 -7.43 -6.77 -27.04
CA GLU A 447 -8.59 -6.46 -27.88
C GLU A 447 -8.92 -7.61 -28.83
N ARG A 448 -7.92 -8.19 -29.50
CA ARG A 448 -8.11 -9.33 -30.41
C ARG A 448 -8.60 -10.58 -29.70
N LEU A 449 -8.05 -10.90 -28.53
CA LEU A 449 -8.52 -12.00 -27.69
C LEU A 449 -9.99 -11.80 -27.32
N THR A 450 -10.40 -10.56 -27.04
CA THR A 450 -11.80 -10.21 -26.73
C THR A 450 -12.70 -10.40 -27.95
N VAL A 451 -12.31 -9.88 -29.12
CA VAL A 451 -13.09 -10.05 -30.36
C VAL A 451 -13.26 -11.52 -30.70
N PHE A 452 -12.22 -12.33 -30.55
CA PHE A 452 -12.30 -13.77 -30.80
C PHE A 452 -13.22 -14.51 -29.84
N THR A 453 -13.34 -14.07 -28.58
CA THR A 453 -14.31 -14.68 -27.65
C THR A 453 -15.77 -14.44 -28.03
N PHE A 454 -16.08 -13.41 -28.84
CA PHE A 454 -17.44 -13.02 -29.22
C PHE A 454 -17.80 -13.33 -30.69
N LEU A 455 -16.87 -13.81 -31.52
CA LEU A 455 -17.15 -14.09 -32.93
C LEU A 455 -17.98 -15.38 -33.07
N GLU A 456 -19.24 -15.21 -33.47
CA GLU A 456 -20.12 -16.30 -33.95
C GLU A 456 -19.82 -16.73 -35.40
N GLU A 457 -18.91 -16.05 -36.11
CA GLU A 457 -18.72 -16.22 -37.56
C GLU A 457 -17.95 -17.48 -38.01
N PRO A 458 -18.21 -17.97 -39.24
CA PRO A 458 -17.57 -19.15 -39.81
C PRO A 458 -16.06 -18.96 -40.03
N ILE A 459 -15.32 -20.05 -39.78
CA ILE A 459 -13.85 -20.19 -39.70
C ILE A 459 -13.09 -19.56 -40.90
N SER A 460 -13.73 -19.42 -42.06
CA SER A 460 -13.14 -18.86 -43.29
C SER A 460 -12.56 -17.44 -43.12
N ASN A 461 -13.25 -16.53 -42.42
CA ASN A 461 -12.74 -15.17 -42.13
C ASN A 461 -11.86 -15.12 -40.86
N SER A 462 -11.80 -16.22 -40.10
CA SER A 462 -11.02 -16.32 -38.87
C SER A 462 -9.57 -16.73 -39.10
N CYS A 463 -9.23 -17.44 -40.16
CA CYS A 463 -7.86 -17.91 -40.43
C CYS A 463 -6.82 -16.77 -40.53
N THR A 464 -7.15 -15.64 -41.17
CA THR A 464 -6.29 -14.45 -41.25
C THR A 464 -6.13 -13.76 -39.91
N LYS A 465 -7.23 -13.61 -39.15
CA LYS A 465 -7.20 -13.05 -37.80
C LYS A 465 -6.42 -13.96 -36.83
N PHE A 466 -6.51 -15.27 -37.01
CA PHE A 466 -5.82 -16.29 -36.23
C PHE A 466 -4.31 -16.27 -36.47
N ARG A 467 -3.87 -16.22 -37.74
CA ARG A 467 -2.44 -16.05 -38.08
C ARG A 467 -1.87 -14.74 -37.54
N SER A 468 -2.65 -13.66 -37.60
CA SER A 468 -2.27 -12.38 -37.00
C SER A 468 -2.10 -12.48 -35.48
N LEU A 469 -3.04 -13.16 -34.80
CA LEU A 469 -2.98 -13.37 -33.35
C LEU A 469 -1.78 -14.24 -32.96
N LEU A 470 -1.55 -15.35 -33.67
CA LEU A 470 -0.40 -16.23 -33.46
C LEU A 470 0.92 -15.48 -33.63
N GLY A 471 1.03 -14.62 -34.65
CA GLY A 471 2.21 -13.78 -34.90
C GLY A 471 2.47 -12.72 -33.84
N GLU A 472 1.43 -12.18 -33.19
CA GLU A 472 1.58 -11.24 -32.07
C GLU A 472 2.02 -11.95 -30.78
N ILE A 473 1.50 -13.15 -30.53
CA ILE A 473 1.81 -13.96 -29.34
C ILE A 473 3.23 -14.56 -29.45
N SER A 474 3.63 -15.05 -30.63
CA SER A 474 4.97 -15.63 -30.83
C SER A 474 6.10 -14.61 -30.62
N ARG A 475 5.90 -13.35 -31.05
CA ARG A 475 6.81 -12.22 -30.80
C ARG A 475 7.06 -11.92 -29.32
N TRP A 476 6.19 -12.39 -28.43
CA TRP A 476 6.31 -12.22 -26.98
C TRP A 476 6.98 -13.40 -26.28
N SER A 477 6.95 -14.59 -26.89
CA SER A 477 7.60 -15.78 -26.35
C SER A 477 9.10 -15.87 -26.66
N SER A 478 9.54 -15.17 -27.72
CA SER A 478 10.94 -14.99 -28.14
C SER A 478 11.58 -13.81 -27.44
#